data_AF-A0A966U8J6-F1
#
_entry.id   AF-A0A966U8J6-F1
#
_cell.length_a   1.000
_cell.length_b   1.000
_cell.length_c   1.000
_cell.angle_alpha   90.00
_cell.angle_beta   90.00
_cell.angle_gamma   90.00
#
_symmetry.space_group_name_H-M   'P 1'
#
loop_
_entity.id
_entity.type
_entity.pdbx_description
1 polymer ?
#
loop_
_entity_poly.entity_id
_entity_poly.type
_entity_poly.pdbx_seq_one_letter_code
_entity_poly.pdbx_strand_id
1 'polypeptide(L)'
;MIGAFRARLSWIVRILWIAAALFPNALTDSTSSHSDFARILLTVVGWKLWSLVAIATWIEHPISLTVSRAIAPVVVGRLLIALPDNDWNPAQIAGVTCAVVALMVIASRDYGSRQVQAGAYGDEVRYLLRIPAPVILPAILGWALCVGMLVATLIAVARDNVIIAGISLVVYLVAFIQVGPKLHRLSRRWLVKVPAGWVVHDDVILAE
;
A
#
# COMPACT_ATOMS: atom_id res chain seq x y z
N MET A 1 16.89 -12.52 -18.90
CA MET A 1 17.38 -11.60 -17.84
C MET A 1 16.30 -10.78 -17.15
N ILE A 2 15.29 -10.21 -17.84
CA ILE A 2 14.27 -9.33 -17.24
C ILE A 2 13.38 -10.03 -16.18
N GLY A 3 13.03 -11.31 -16.39
CA GLY A 3 12.22 -12.07 -15.42
C GLY A 3 12.89 -12.28 -14.07
N ALA A 4 14.20 -12.56 -14.06
CA ALA A 4 14.98 -12.75 -12.84
C ALA A 4 15.10 -11.46 -12.01
N PHE A 5 15.24 -10.32 -12.67
CA PHE A 5 15.26 -9.01 -12.01
C PHE A 5 13.94 -8.71 -11.30
N ARG A 6 12.80 -8.95 -11.95
CA ARG A 6 11.47 -8.75 -11.35
C ARG A 6 11.21 -9.67 -10.16
N ALA A 7 11.64 -10.94 -10.25
CA ALA A 7 11.55 -11.87 -9.13
C ALA A 7 12.35 -11.39 -7.90
N ARG A 8 13.56 -10.86 -8.13
CA ARG A 8 14.38 -10.26 -7.08
C ARG A 8 13.68 -9.07 -6.41
N LEU A 9 12.99 -8.23 -7.18
CA LEU A 9 12.27 -7.07 -6.64
C LEU A 9 11.17 -7.46 -5.64
N SER A 10 10.36 -8.48 -5.96
CA SER A 10 9.32 -8.95 -5.03
C SER A 10 9.89 -9.57 -3.76
N TRP A 11 11.01 -10.29 -3.87
CA TRP A 11 11.73 -10.79 -2.71
C TRP A 11 12.31 -9.67 -1.84
N ILE A 12 12.87 -8.63 -2.46
CA ILE A 12 13.36 -7.44 -1.73
C ILE A 12 12.21 -6.81 -0.95
N VAL A 13 11.03 -6.63 -1.55
CA VAL A 13 9.85 -6.11 -0.85
C VAL A 13 9.47 -7.00 0.32
N ARG A 14 9.39 -8.32 0.13
CA ARG A 14 9.03 -9.27 1.19
C ARG A 14 10.01 -9.20 2.37
N ILE A 15 11.31 -9.21 2.08
CA ILE A 15 12.36 -9.15 3.11
C ILE A 15 12.28 -7.82 3.86
N LEU A 16 12.22 -6.69 3.15
CA LEU A 16 12.14 -5.37 3.79
C LEU A 16 10.85 -5.19 4.59
N TRP A 17 9.72 -5.66 4.08
CA TRP A 17 8.42 -5.56 4.75
C TRP A 17 8.37 -6.42 6.01
N ILE A 18 8.96 -7.62 5.98
CA ILE A 18 9.10 -8.47 7.16
C ILE A 18 10.07 -7.85 8.16
N ALA A 19 11.23 -7.38 7.70
CA ALA A 19 12.21 -6.71 8.54
C ALA A 19 11.58 -5.53 9.30
N ALA A 20 10.76 -4.71 8.62
CA ALA A 20 10.08 -3.58 9.24
C ALA A 20 9.23 -3.95 10.47
N ALA A 21 8.63 -5.14 10.51
CA ALA A 21 7.83 -5.60 11.66
C ALA A 21 8.65 -6.33 12.73
N LEU A 22 9.84 -6.85 12.38
CA LEU A 22 10.71 -7.56 13.32
C LEU A 22 11.50 -6.63 14.24
N PHE A 23 11.60 -5.35 13.89
CA PHE A 23 12.24 -4.37 14.77
C PHE A 23 11.44 -4.15 16.07
N PRO A 24 12.11 -3.91 17.20
CA PRO A 24 11.45 -3.77 18.50
C PRO A 24 10.36 -2.68 18.47
N ASN A 25 9.17 -3.05 18.97
CA ASN A 25 8.01 -2.16 19.10
C ASN A 25 7.59 -1.48 17.78
N ALA A 26 7.92 -2.05 16.62
CA ALA A 26 7.60 -1.42 15.34
C ALA A 26 6.08 -1.25 15.13
N LEU A 27 5.29 -2.29 15.41
CA LEU A 27 3.83 -2.28 15.22
C LEU A 27 3.04 -2.31 16.54
N THR A 28 3.73 -2.55 17.65
CA THR A 28 3.12 -2.62 18.98
C THR A 28 3.28 -1.28 19.67
N ASP A 29 2.16 -0.67 20.07
CA ASP A 29 2.17 0.63 20.72
C ASP A 29 2.38 0.48 22.23
N SER A 30 3.58 0.83 22.70
CA SER A 30 3.97 0.79 24.11
C SER A 30 4.02 2.19 24.76
N THR A 31 3.48 3.21 24.09
CA THR A 31 3.59 4.60 24.54
C THR A 31 2.80 4.85 25.82
N SER A 32 3.48 5.24 26.90
CA SER A 32 2.88 5.38 28.23
C SER A 32 1.78 6.45 28.34
N SER A 33 1.76 7.42 27.41
CA SER A 33 0.77 8.49 27.37
C SER A 33 -0.57 8.10 26.73
N HIS A 34 -0.63 7.00 25.97
CA HIS A 34 -1.86 6.56 25.32
C HIS A 34 -2.72 5.76 26.31
N SER A 35 -4.05 5.87 26.20
CA SER A 35 -4.98 5.01 26.93
C SER A 35 -4.80 3.52 26.57
N ASP A 36 -5.19 2.62 27.47
CA ASP A 36 -5.10 1.17 27.24
C ASP A 36 -5.87 0.73 25.99
N PHE A 37 -7.05 1.31 25.78
CA PHE A 37 -7.87 1.06 24.60
C PHE A 37 -7.15 1.50 23.32
N ALA A 38 -6.58 2.71 23.30
CA ALA A 38 -5.85 3.22 22.13
C ALA A 38 -4.64 2.33 21.80
N ARG A 39 -3.88 1.88 22.80
CA ARG A 39 -2.72 0.98 22.57
C ARG A 39 -3.12 -0.35 21.95
N ILE A 40 -4.17 -0.99 22.48
CA ILE A 40 -4.69 -2.26 21.94
C ILE A 40 -5.18 -2.04 20.51
N LEU A 41 -5.99 -1.00 20.27
CA LEU A 41 -6.56 -0.72 18.97
C LEU A 41 -5.46 -0.44 17.92
N LEU A 42 -4.50 0.42 18.22
CA LEU A 42 -3.40 0.77 17.32
C LEU A 42 -2.50 -0.43 17.03
N THR A 43 -2.23 -1.26 18.03
CA THR A 43 -1.45 -2.50 17.87
C THR A 43 -2.19 -3.48 16.95
N VAL A 44 -3.47 -3.77 17.23
CA VAL A 44 -4.27 -4.70 16.44
C VAL A 44 -4.43 -4.21 15.00
N VAL A 45 -4.74 -2.93 14.81
CA VAL A 45 -4.90 -2.34 13.46
C VAL A 45 -3.57 -2.33 12.71
N GLY A 46 -2.47 -1.96 13.38
CA GLY A 46 -1.12 -1.99 12.80
C GLY A 46 -0.75 -3.37 12.27
N TRP A 47 -0.90 -4.41 13.10
CA TRP A 47 -0.65 -5.79 12.70
C TRP A 47 -1.58 -6.27 11.59
N LYS A 48 -2.87 -5.91 11.60
CA LYS A 48 -3.81 -6.25 10.54
C LYS A 48 -3.41 -5.63 9.19
N LEU A 49 -3.15 -4.33 9.16
CA LEU A 49 -2.78 -3.62 7.93
C LEU A 49 -1.45 -4.12 7.39
N TRP A 50 -0.45 -4.31 8.26
CA TRP A 50 0.85 -4.87 7.88
C TRP A 50 0.71 -6.29 7.31
N SER A 51 -0.04 -7.17 7.98
CA SER A 51 -0.24 -8.57 7.57
C SER A 51 -0.93 -8.66 6.22
N LEU A 52 -1.90 -7.79 5.97
CA LEU A 52 -2.63 -7.76 4.70
C LEU A 52 -1.71 -7.39 3.53
N VAL A 53 -0.80 -6.42 3.73
CA VAL A 53 0.24 -6.11 2.73
C VAL A 53 1.23 -7.26 2.60
N ALA A 54 1.65 -7.88 3.71
CA ALA A 54 2.54 -9.03 3.68
C ALA A 54 1.95 -10.15 2.81
N ILE A 55 0.71 -10.56 3.06
CA ILE A 55 -0.02 -11.56 2.27
C ILE A 55 -0.13 -11.13 0.80
N ALA A 56 -0.47 -9.88 0.52
CA ALA A 56 -0.56 -9.35 -0.83
C ALA A 56 0.79 -9.41 -1.60
N THR A 57 1.93 -9.32 -0.90
CA THR A 57 3.23 -9.48 -1.56
C THR A 57 3.55 -10.92 -1.97
N TRP A 58 2.88 -11.91 -1.37
CA TRP A 58 3.01 -13.33 -1.71
C TRP A 58 2.06 -13.77 -2.82
N ILE A 59 0.83 -13.26 -2.81
CA ILE A 59 -0.19 -13.55 -3.82
C ILE A 59 0.03 -12.63 -5.02
N GLU A 60 0.58 -13.16 -6.11
CA GLU A 60 0.82 -12.36 -7.31
C GLU A 60 -0.50 -12.16 -8.10
N HIS A 61 -1.17 -11.03 -7.90
CA HIS A 61 -2.47 -10.72 -8.51
C HIS A 61 -2.72 -9.19 -8.59
N PRO A 62 -3.50 -8.68 -9.58
CA PRO A 62 -3.86 -7.25 -9.66
C PRO A 62 -4.58 -6.71 -8.42
N ILE A 63 -5.37 -7.53 -7.73
CA ILE A 63 -6.00 -7.16 -6.44
C ILE A 63 -4.91 -6.93 -5.39
N SER A 64 -3.94 -7.83 -5.29
CA SER A 64 -2.80 -7.68 -4.38
C SER A 64 -2.00 -6.41 -4.64
N LEU A 65 -1.83 -6.03 -5.91
CA LEU A 65 -1.19 -4.76 -6.29
C LEU A 65 -1.96 -3.55 -5.77
N THR A 66 -3.29 -3.57 -5.88
CA THR A 66 -4.15 -2.50 -5.35
C THR A 66 -4.05 -2.43 -3.83
N VAL A 67 -4.15 -3.59 -3.17
CA VAL A 67 -4.02 -3.72 -1.71
C VAL A 67 -2.68 -3.18 -1.23
N SER A 68 -1.57 -3.61 -1.84
CA SER A 68 -0.24 -3.16 -1.43
C SER A 68 -0.05 -1.66 -1.62
N ARG A 69 -0.56 -1.08 -2.72
CA ARG A 69 -0.42 0.36 -3.00
C ARG A 69 -1.37 1.25 -2.19
N ALA A 70 -2.49 0.71 -1.70
CA ALA A 70 -3.42 1.44 -0.86
C ALA A 70 -3.01 1.41 0.62
N ILE A 71 -2.51 0.28 1.12
CA ILE A 71 -2.33 0.05 2.56
C ILE A 71 -0.88 0.22 3.01
N ALA A 72 0.12 -0.11 2.19
CA ALA A 72 1.51 0.13 2.54
C ALA A 72 1.80 1.60 2.95
N PRO A 73 1.31 2.65 2.26
CA PRO A 73 1.57 4.03 2.68
C PRO A 73 0.92 4.38 4.03
N VAL A 74 -0.18 3.72 4.41
CA VAL A 74 -0.85 3.94 5.71
C VAL A 74 0.01 3.37 6.84
N VAL A 75 0.52 2.14 6.66
CA VAL A 75 1.43 1.51 7.62
C VAL A 75 2.70 2.34 7.77
N VAL A 76 3.30 2.77 6.67
CA VAL A 76 4.49 3.65 6.68
C VAL A 76 4.18 4.98 7.37
N GLY A 77 3.03 5.60 7.09
CA GLY A 77 2.60 6.83 7.76
C GLY A 77 2.49 6.65 9.28
N ARG A 78 1.85 5.56 9.74
CA ARG A 78 1.76 5.23 11.17
C ARG A 78 3.13 5.04 11.83
N LEU A 79 4.05 4.35 11.14
CA LEU A 79 5.42 4.12 11.62
C LEU A 79 6.22 5.44 11.72
N LEU A 80 6.06 6.34 10.74
CA LEU A 80 6.71 7.66 10.77
C LEU A 80 6.23 8.51 11.95
N ILE A 81 4.93 8.46 12.26
CA ILE A 81 4.36 9.19 13.40
C ILE A 81 4.75 8.55 14.74
N ALA A 82 5.05 7.25 14.74
CA ALA A 82 5.51 6.54 15.94
C ALA A 82 6.96 6.87 16.32
N LEU A 83 7.71 7.56 15.44
CA LEU A 83 9.10 7.91 15.74
C LEU A 83 9.13 8.87 16.95
N PRO A 84 9.95 8.57 17.97
CA PRO A 84 10.10 9.44 19.13
C PRO A 84 10.69 10.79 18.72
N ASP A 85 10.19 11.89 19.31
CA ASP A 85 10.69 13.23 19.02
C ASP A 85 12.14 13.45 19.50
N ASN A 86 12.57 12.75 20.56
CA ASN A 86 13.88 12.97 21.21
C ASN A 86 14.79 11.73 21.30
N ASP A 87 14.23 10.52 21.23
CA ASP A 87 14.98 9.28 21.34
C ASP A 87 15.22 8.67 19.95
N TRP A 88 16.37 9.01 19.35
CA TRP A 88 16.80 8.51 18.04
C TRP A 88 17.22 7.03 18.11
N ASN A 89 16.29 6.15 18.45
CA ASN A 89 16.53 4.72 18.54
C ASN A 89 16.87 4.16 17.15
N PRO A 90 18.11 3.67 16.91
CA PRO A 90 18.53 3.20 15.60
C PRO A 90 17.66 2.06 15.05
N ALA A 91 17.12 1.21 15.93
CA ALA A 91 16.30 0.08 15.53
C ALA A 91 14.95 0.51 14.96
N GLN A 92 14.32 1.54 15.54
CA GLN A 92 13.05 2.09 15.03
C GLN A 92 13.26 2.81 13.70
N ILE A 93 14.33 3.59 13.60
CA ILE A 93 14.71 4.29 12.35
C ILE A 93 14.98 3.26 11.24
N ALA A 94 15.70 2.17 11.55
CA ALA A 94 15.94 1.09 10.60
C ALA A 94 14.64 0.44 10.13
N GLY A 95 13.70 0.16 11.05
CA GLY A 95 12.38 -0.40 10.71
C GLY A 95 11.55 0.50 9.81
N VAL A 96 11.47 1.80 10.12
CA VAL A 96 10.82 2.80 9.28
C VAL A 96 11.49 2.88 7.91
N THR A 97 12.82 2.89 7.87
CA THR A 97 13.59 2.94 6.61
C THR A 97 13.30 1.73 5.74
N CYS A 98 13.27 0.52 6.30
CA CYS A 98 12.88 -0.69 5.59
C CYS A 98 11.47 -0.57 5.00
N ALA A 99 10.50 -0.05 5.76
CA ALA A 99 9.13 0.14 5.30
C ALA A 99 9.03 1.18 4.17
N VAL A 100 9.76 2.30 4.28
CA VAL A 100 9.82 3.35 3.24
C VAL A 100 10.43 2.82 1.94
N VAL A 101 11.56 2.10 2.03
CA VAL A 101 12.20 1.51 0.84
C VAL A 101 11.27 0.47 0.21
N ALA A 102 10.61 -0.38 1.01
CA ALA A 102 9.62 -1.32 0.50
C ALA A 102 8.46 -0.59 -0.22
N LEU A 103 7.95 0.51 0.33
CA LEU A 103 6.91 1.33 -0.29
C LEU A 103 7.37 1.90 -1.64
N MET A 104 8.59 2.43 -1.72
CA MET A 104 9.15 2.95 -2.98
C MET A 104 9.22 1.84 -4.05
N VAL A 105 9.63 0.63 -3.66
CA VAL A 105 9.66 -0.52 -4.58
C VAL A 105 8.24 -0.96 -4.98
N ILE A 106 7.27 -0.98 -4.06
CA ILE A 106 5.85 -1.28 -4.35
C ILE A 106 5.24 -0.26 -5.34
N ALA A 107 5.64 1.01 -5.23
CA ALA A 107 5.20 2.08 -6.12
C ALA A 107 5.84 2.00 -7.52
N SER A 108 6.92 1.23 -7.68
CA SER A 108 7.62 1.08 -8.97
C SER A 108 6.78 0.38 -10.04
N ARG A 109 7.10 0.66 -11.30
CA ARG A 109 6.52 -0.03 -12.47
C ARG A 109 6.88 -1.52 -12.48
N ASP A 110 8.11 -1.86 -12.10
CA ASP A 110 8.61 -3.23 -12.20
C ASP A 110 7.90 -4.17 -11.23
N TYR A 111 7.64 -3.72 -10.00
CA TYR A 111 6.81 -4.47 -9.05
C TYR A 111 5.41 -4.71 -9.60
N GLY A 112 4.75 -3.65 -10.09
CA GLY A 112 3.42 -3.76 -10.69
C GLY A 112 3.36 -4.66 -11.92
N SER A 113 4.41 -4.66 -12.75
CA SER A 113 4.47 -5.51 -13.95
C SER A 113 4.46 -7.00 -13.63
N ARG A 114 5.07 -7.42 -12.52
CA ARG A 114 5.05 -8.82 -12.09
C ARG A 114 3.67 -9.25 -11.61
N GLN A 115 3.02 -8.40 -10.81
CA GLN A 115 1.67 -8.64 -10.29
C GLN A 115 0.63 -8.83 -11.41
N VAL A 116 0.77 -8.10 -12.51
CA VAL A 116 -0.09 -8.25 -13.70
C VAL A 116 0.28 -9.48 -14.54
N GLN A 117 1.57 -9.77 -14.69
CA GLN A 117 2.07 -10.91 -15.47
C GLN A 117 1.71 -12.26 -14.82
N ALA A 118 1.41 -12.32 -13.53
CA ALA A 118 1.10 -13.57 -12.84
C ALA A 118 -0.12 -14.30 -13.41
N GLY A 119 -1.08 -13.58 -14.00
CA GLY A 119 -2.22 -14.20 -14.67
C GLY A 119 -1.99 -14.55 -16.14
N ALA A 120 -0.75 -14.40 -16.65
CA ALA A 120 -0.46 -14.57 -18.07
C ALA A 120 -0.53 -16.04 -18.53
N TYR A 121 -1.23 -16.33 -19.62
CA TYR A 121 -1.35 -17.64 -20.24
C TYR A 121 -0.44 -17.84 -21.46
N GLY A 122 0.23 -18.98 -21.54
CA GLY A 122 1.09 -19.35 -22.66
C GLY A 122 2.18 -18.31 -22.93
N ASP A 123 2.30 -17.89 -24.19
CA ASP A 123 3.30 -16.91 -24.64
C ASP A 123 2.86 -15.45 -24.45
N GLU A 124 1.80 -15.19 -23.68
CA GLU A 124 1.31 -13.83 -23.52
C GLU A 124 2.20 -12.99 -22.57
N VAL A 125 2.46 -11.75 -22.98
CA VAL A 125 3.23 -10.80 -22.18
C VAL A 125 2.38 -9.58 -21.91
N ARG A 126 2.14 -9.29 -20.63
CA ARG A 126 1.29 -8.20 -20.15
C ARG A 126 2.16 -7.02 -19.69
N TYR A 127 1.84 -5.84 -20.19
CA TYR A 127 2.52 -4.59 -19.87
C TYR A 127 1.55 -3.64 -19.20
N LEU A 128 1.80 -3.29 -17.93
CA LEU A 128 1.00 -2.32 -17.20
C LEU A 128 1.04 -0.95 -17.91
N LEU A 129 -0.15 -0.37 -18.14
CA LEU A 129 -0.31 0.92 -18.79
C LEU A 129 -0.05 2.08 -17.82
N ARG A 130 0.38 3.21 -18.36
CA ARG A 130 0.48 4.46 -17.58
C ARG A 130 -0.93 4.99 -17.28
N ILE A 131 -1.06 5.71 -16.19
CA ILE A 131 -2.30 6.41 -15.84
C ILE A 131 -2.59 7.45 -16.96
N PRO A 132 -3.83 7.55 -17.49
CA PRO A 132 -4.15 8.52 -18.52
C PRO A 132 -4.01 9.93 -17.97
N ALA A 133 -3.41 10.85 -18.73
CA ALA A 133 -3.12 12.20 -18.27
C ALA A 133 -4.31 12.92 -17.59
N PRO A 134 -5.56 12.85 -18.12
CA PRO A 134 -6.70 13.53 -17.50
C PRO A 134 -7.06 13.01 -16.10
N VAL A 135 -6.69 11.76 -15.79
CA VAL A 135 -7.09 11.08 -14.54
C VAL A 135 -5.95 11.07 -13.50
N ILE A 136 -4.74 11.53 -13.85
CA ILE A 136 -3.59 11.52 -12.93
C ILE A 136 -3.88 12.34 -11.68
N LEU A 137 -4.25 13.61 -11.83
CA LEU A 137 -4.50 14.51 -10.71
C LEU A 137 -5.62 14.00 -9.79
N PRO A 138 -6.83 13.67 -10.27
CA PRO A 138 -7.89 13.17 -9.40
C PRO A 138 -7.54 11.81 -8.76
N ALA A 139 -6.77 10.95 -9.43
CA ALA A 139 -6.33 9.69 -8.85
C ALA A 139 -5.35 9.91 -7.69
N ILE A 140 -4.36 10.80 -7.85
CA ILE A 140 -3.40 11.14 -6.80
C ILE A 140 -4.12 11.78 -5.61
N LEU A 141 -5.01 12.76 -5.86
CA LEU A 141 -5.76 13.43 -4.80
C LEU A 141 -6.69 12.47 -4.05
N GLY A 142 -7.43 11.62 -4.78
CA GLY A 142 -8.31 10.63 -4.15
C GLY A 142 -7.53 9.60 -3.32
N TRP A 143 -6.39 9.13 -3.83
CA TRP A 143 -5.50 8.23 -3.10
C TRP A 143 -4.92 8.90 -1.85
N ALA A 144 -4.40 10.12 -1.99
CA ALA A 144 -3.83 10.88 -0.88
C ALA A 144 -4.88 11.20 0.20
N LEU A 145 -6.12 11.51 -0.20
CA LEU A 145 -7.24 11.68 0.71
C LEU A 145 -7.52 10.40 1.49
N CYS A 146 -7.59 9.25 0.82
CA CYS A 146 -7.82 7.97 1.49
C CYS A 146 -6.69 7.65 2.49
N VAL A 147 -5.44 7.74 2.07
CA VAL A 147 -4.28 7.47 2.93
C VAL A 147 -4.23 8.45 4.10
N GLY A 148 -4.35 9.75 3.82
CA GLY A 148 -4.27 10.82 4.80
C GLY A 148 -5.37 10.73 5.86
N MET A 149 -6.62 10.47 5.46
CA MET A 149 -7.73 10.34 6.40
C MET A 149 -7.58 9.11 7.29
N LEU A 150 -7.12 7.98 6.75
CA LEU A 150 -6.89 6.78 7.56
C LEU A 150 -5.72 6.99 8.55
N VAL A 151 -4.64 7.64 8.12
CA VAL A 151 -3.54 8.02 9.02
C VAL A 151 -4.01 9.01 10.09
N ALA A 152 -4.82 10.01 9.72
CA ALA A 152 -5.39 10.97 10.65
C ALA A 152 -6.27 10.30 11.72
N THR A 153 -7.05 9.27 11.34
CA THR A 153 -7.80 8.45 12.30
C THR A 153 -6.86 7.81 13.32
N LEU A 154 -5.76 7.20 12.89
CA LEU A 154 -4.80 6.57 13.79
C LEU A 154 -4.15 7.60 14.74
N ILE A 155 -3.82 8.80 14.26
CA ILE A 155 -3.32 9.91 15.10
C ILE A 155 -4.37 10.33 16.13
N ALA A 156 -5.62 10.49 15.71
CA ALA A 156 -6.69 10.94 16.60
C ALA A 156 -6.98 9.91 17.70
N VAL A 157 -6.91 8.61 17.38
CA VAL A 157 -6.98 7.53 18.37
C VAL A 157 -5.82 7.60 19.36
N ALA A 158 -4.59 7.83 18.89
CA ALA A 158 -3.42 7.97 19.76
C ALA A 158 -3.55 9.16 20.73
N ARG A 159 -4.32 10.20 20.35
CA ARG A 159 -4.59 11.39 21.17
C ARG A 159 -5.89 11.29 21.99
N ASP A 160 -6.51 10.12 22.06
CA ASP A 160 -7.80 9.88 22.72
C ASP A 160 -8.93 10.83 22.25
N ASN A 161 -8.83 11.36 21.02
CA ASN A 161 -9.85 12.24 20.44
C ASN A 161 -10.82 11.45 19.56
N VAL A 162 -11.84 10.88 20.20
CA VAL A 162 -12.84 10.01 19.56
C VAL A 162 -13.64 10.75 18.47
N ILE A 163 -13.90 12.04 18.64
CA ILE A 163 -14.68 12.84 17.67
C ILE A 163 -13.91 12.97 16.36
N ILE A 164 -12.64 13.39 16.43
CA ILE A 164 -11.81 13.53 15.22
C ILE A 164 -11.53 12.15 14.61
N ALA A 165 -11.32 11.11 15.43
CA ALA A 165 -11.15 9.74 14.94
C ALA A 165 -12.39 9.27 14.16
N GLY A 166 -13.59 9.50 14.70
CA GLY A 166 -14.85 9.16 14.04
C GLY A 166 -15.06 9.92 12.73
N ILE A 167 -14.87 11.25 12.74
CA ILE A 167 -15.06 12.08 11.53
C ILE A 167 -14.08 11.66 10.43
N SER A 168 -12.78 11.56 10.75
CA SER A 168 -11.76 11.16 9.77
C SER A 168 -12.01 9.76 9.20
N LEU A 169 -12.49 8.81 10.03
CA LEU A 169 -12.85 7.47 9.58
C LEU A 169 -14.05 7.49 8.63
N VAL A 170 -15.08 8.28 8.93
CA VAL A 170 -16.26 8.42 8.04
C VAL A 170 -15.84 9.03 6.70
N VAL A 171 -15.03 10.09 6.71
CA VAL A 171 -14.51 10.70 5.48
C VAL A 171 -13.68 9.69 4.68
N TYR A 172 -12.83 8.90 5.34
CA TYR A 172 -12.10 7.80 4.70
C TYR A 172 -13.04 6.79 4.04
N LEU A 173 -14.06 6.30 4.75
CA LEU A 173 -14.99 5.31 4.22
C LEU A 173 -15.74 5.83 2.99
N VAL A 174 -16.24 7.07 3.05
CA VAL A 174 -16.93 7.70 1.91
C VAL A 174 -15.99 7.85 0.72
N ALA A 175 -14.78 8.35 0.95
CA ALA A 175 -13.76 8.47 -0.10
C ALA A 175 -13.39 7.10 -0.68
N PHE A 176 -13.22 6.09 0.15
CA PHE A 176 -12.84 4.74 -0.27
C PHE A 176 -13.90 4.07 -1.14
N ILE A 177 -15.19 4.24 -0.82
CA ILE A 177 -16.29 3.70 -1.64
C ILE A 177 -16.26 4.28 -3.07
N GLN A 178 -15.91 5.57 -3.21
CA GLN A 178 -15.88 6.25 -4.51
C GLN A 178 -14.56 6.04 -5.27
N VAL A 179 -13.44 6.07 -4.56
CA VAL A 179 -12.08 6.09 -5.13
C VAL A 179 -11.49 4.69 -5.23
N GLY A 180 -11.77 3.81 -4.27
CA GLY A 180 -11.23 2.44 -4.21
C GLY A 180 -11.44 1.63 -5.49
N PRO A 181 -12.69 1.53 -6.02
CA PRO A 181 -12.93 0.83 -7.28
C PRO A 181 -12.18 1.46 -8.46
N LYS A 182 -12.06 2.79 -8.49
CA LYS A 182 -11.34 3.53 -9.55
C LYS A 182 -9.83 3.26 -9.50
N LEU A 183 -9.24 3.23 -8.31
CA LEU A 183 -7.84 2.85 -8.11
C LEU A 183 -7.58 1.38 -8.48
N HIS A 184 -8.53 0.49 -8.19
CA HIS A 184 -8.43 -0.91 -8.60
C HIS A 184 -8.45 -1.06 -10.13
N ARG A 185 -9.31 -0.30 -10.84
CA ARG A 185 -9.32 -0.27 -12.31
C ARG A 185 -7.96 0.12 -12.88
N LEU A 186 -7.25 1.09 -12.28
CA LEU A 186 -5.89 1.45 -12.71
C LEU A 186 -4.88 0.30 -12.60
N SER A 187 -5.08 -0.63 -11.66
CA SER A 187 -4.26 -1.85 -11.53
C SER A 187 -4.62 -2.93 -12.54
N ARG A 188 -5.75 -2.80 -13.24
CA ARG A 188 -6.26 -3.73 -14.26
C ARG A 188 -6.01 -3.30 -15.70
N ARG A 189 -5.26 -2.22 -15.91
CA ARG A 189 -4.98 -1.68 -17.25
C ARG A 189 -3.65 -2.19 -17.77
N TRP A 190 -3.71 -3.06 -18.78
CA TRP A 190 -2.51 -3.61 -19.38
C TRP A 190 -2.67 -3.87 -20.88
N LEU A 191 -1.54 -3.79 -21.58
CA LEU A 191 -1.39 -4.18 -22.97
C LEU A 191 -0.88 -5.63 -23.01
N VAL A 192 -1.59 -6.51 -23.70
CA VAL A 192 -1.20 -7.90 -23.90
C VAL A 192 -0.56 -8.06 -25.27
N LYS A 193 0.65 -8.61 -25.31
CA LYS A 193 1.30 -9.09 -26.52
C LYS A 193 1.04 -10.59 -26.65
N VAL A 194 0.46 -11.01 -27.76
CA VAL A 194 0.25 -12.42 -28.12
C VAL A 194 0.90 -12.69 -29.49
N PRO A 195 1.14 -13.96 -29.87
CA PRO A 195 1.70 -14.28 -31.19
C PRO A 195 0.89 -13.69 -32.36
N ALA A 196 -0.43 -13.58 -32.20
CA ALA A 196 -1.35 -13.04 -33.20
C ALA A 196 -1.38 -11.49 -33.26
N GLY A 197 -0.75 -10.77 -32.33
CA GLY A 197 -0.76 -9.31 -32.30
C GLY A 197 -0.83 -8.70 -30.89
N TRP A 198 -1.44 -7.52 -30.81
CA TRP A 198 -1.58 -6.74 -29.57
C TRP A 198 -3.04 -6.58 -29.18
N VAL A 199 -3.35 -6.77 -27.90
CA VAL A 199 -4.70 -6.62 -27.33
C VAL A 199 -4.63 -5.67 -26.15
N VAL A 200 -5.50 -4.67 -26.12
CA VAL A 200 -5.60 -3.71 -25.00
C VAL A 200 -6.68 -4.19 -24.03
N HIS A 201 -6.31 -4.38 -22.76
CA HIS A 201 -7.27 -4.58 -21.67
C HIS A 201 -7.34 -3.29 -20.85
N ASP A 202 -8.37 -2.48 -21.09
CA ASP A 202 -8.54 -1.17 -20.46
C ASP A 202 -10.00 -0.92 -20.05
N ASP A 203 -10.32 -1.24 -18.80
CA ASP A 203 -11.65 -1.02 -18.19
C ASP A 203 -11.98 0.47 -17.95
N VAL A 204 -11.07 1.41 -18.22
CA VAL A 204 -11.32 2.86 -18.04
C VAL A 204 -11.84 3.49 -19.31
N ILE A 205 -11.33 3.07 -20.47
CA ILE A 205 -11.72 3.62 -21.77
C ILE A 205 -12.89 2.82 -22.39
N LEU A 206 -13.00 1.52 -22.07
CA LEU A 206 -14.08 0.65 -22.60
C LEU A 206 -15.36 0.66 -21.75
N ALA A 207 -15.43 1.53 -20.73
CA ALA A 207 -16.60 1.67 -19.85
C ALA A 207 -17.57 2.79 -20.29
N GLU A 208 -17.34 3.36 -21.47
CA GLU A 208 -18.24 4.25 -22.22
C GLU A 208 -18.90 3.44 -23.35
#